data_AF-A0A5J5ED33-F1
#
_entry.id   AF-A0A5J5ED33-F1
#
_cell.length_a   1.000
_cell.length_b   1.000
_cell.length_c   1.000
_cell.angle_alpha   90.00
_cell.angle_beta   90.00
_cell.angle_gamma   90.00
#
_symmetry.space_group_name_H-M   'P 1'
#
loop_
_entity.id
_entity.type
_entity.pdbx_description
1 polymer ?
#
loop_
_entity_poly.entity_id
_entity_poly.type
_entity_poly.pdbx_seq_one_letter_code
_entity_poly.pdbx_strand_id
1 'polypeptide(L)' 'KRLSKIASERSRRKRLQFLLNTVDYRPEQFIFLTETRKDDHTTYQRYGRAIHGQRAEAEIQFVRGVGYSVLPAMSL' A
#
# COMPACT_ATOMS: atom_id res chain seq x y z
N LYS A 1 2.46 -24.27 -5.27
CA LYS A 1 2.26 -22.92 -4.69
C LYS A 1 2.04 -21.92 -5.83
N ARG A 2 0.94 -21.16 -5.82
CA ARG A 2 0.67 -20.13 -6.85
C ARG A 2 1.47 -18.87 -6.51
N LEU A 3 2.25 -18.36 -7.47
CA LEU A 3 2.95 -17.08 -7.30
C LEU A 3 1.90 -15.96 -7.17
N SER A 4 2.19 -14.95 -6.34
CA SER A 4 1.39 -13.72 -6.33
C SER A 4 1.52 -13.02 -7.68
N LYS A 5 0.49 -12.28 -8.10
CA LYS A 5 0.47 -11.56 -9.39
C LYS A 5 1.73 -10.71 -9.61
N ILE A 6 2.15 -9.97 -8.58
CA ILE A 6 3.38 -9.17 -8.60
C ILE A 6 4.60 -10.05 -8.86
N ALA A 7 4.71 -11.21 -8.20
CA ALA A 7 5.83 -12.11 -8.40
C ALA A 7 5.84 -12.72 -9.81
N SER A 8 4.68 -13.00 -10.42
CA SER A 8 4.60 -13.47 -11.81
C SER A 8 4.92 -12.39 -12.84
N GLU A 9 4.62 -11.13 -12.56
CA GLU A 9 4.85 -10.01 -13.48
C GLU A 9 6.28 -9.44 -13.40
N ARG A 10 7.04 -9.80 -12.35
CA ARG A 10 8.44 -9.39 -12.20
C ARG A 10 9.30 -9.93 -13.33
N SER A 11 9.84 -9.01 -14.14
CA SER A 11 10.78 -9.34 -15.21
C SER A 11 12.16 -8.76 -14.92
N ARG A 12 13.15 -9.64 -14.72
CA ARG A 12 14.55 -9.24 -14.53
C ARG A 12 15.07 -8.43 -15.72
N ARG A 13 14.67 -8.82 -16.94
CA ARG A 13 15.04 -8.12 -18.19
C ARG A 13 14.53 -6.68 -18.21
N LYS A 14 13.24 -6.46 -17.90
CA LYS A 14 12.66 -5.11 -17.83
C LYS A 14 13.34 -4.25 -16.75
N ARG A 15 13.67 -4.86 -15.61
CA ARG A 15 14.38 -4.16 -14.53
C ARG A 15 15.80 -3.73 -14.93
N LEU A 16 16.55 -4.61 -15.60
CA LEU A 16 17.89 -4.27 -16.12
C LEU A 16 17.81 -3.18 -17.19
N GLN A 17 16.87 -3.29 -18.13
CA GLN A 17 16.66 -2.27 -19.16
C GLN A 17 16.35 -0.90 -18.54
N PHE A 18 15.49 -0.86 -17.53
CA PHE A 18 15.17 0.39 -16.82
C PHE A 18 16.43 1.02 -16.22
N LEU A 19 17.24 0.25 -15.50
CA LEU A 19 18.48 0.74 -14.89
C LEU A 19 19.48 1.28 -15.91
N LEU A 20 19.64 0.59 -17.05
CA LEU A 20 20.52 1.06 -18.13
C LEU A 20 20.01 2.37 -18.74
N ASN A 21 18.69 2.51 -18.90
CA ASN A 21 18.09 3.72 -19.44
C ASN A 21 18.14 4.91 -18.47
N THR A 22 18.29 4.65 -17.16
CA THR A 22 18.27 5.70 -16.14
C THR A 22 19.64 6.04 -15.57
N VAL A 23 20.72 5.42 -16.06
CA VAL A 23 22.08 5.55 -15.50
C VAL A 23 22.63 6.97 -15.51
N ASP A 24 22.24 7.77 -16.51
CA ASP A 24 22.75 9.13 -16.70
C ASP A 24 21.96 10.19 -15.91
N TYR A 25 20.89 9.81 -15.23
CA TYR A 25 20.06 10.73 -14.45
C TYR A 25 20.46 10.70 -12.98
N ARG A 26 20.57 11.89 -12.39
CA ARG A 26 20.80 12.04 -10.96
C ARG A 26 19.50 11.82 -10.18
N PRO A 27 19.57 11.37 -8.92
CA PRO A 27 18.39 11.13 -8.10
C PRO A 27 17.42 12.32 -7.99
N GLU A 28 17.94 13.55 -7.97
CA GLU A 28 17.14 14.79 -7.85
C GLU A 28 16.33 15.11 -9.13
N GLN A 29 16.62 14.43 -10.24
CA GLN A 29 15.90 14.58 -11.50
C GLN A 29 14.68 13.66 -11.59
N PHE A 30 14.44 12.83 -10.57
CA PHE A 30 13.28 11.93 -10.52
C PHE A 30 12.15 12.50 -9.67
N ILE A 31 10.93 12.37 -10.20
CA ILE A 31 9.69 12.56 -9.46
C ILE A 31 8.96 11.22 -9.44
N PHE A 32 8.67 10.71 -8.25
CA PHE A 32 7.98 9.45 -8.05
C PHE A 32 6.50 9.71 -7.78
N LEU A 33 5.67 9.26 -8.72
CA LEU A 33 4.22 9.27 -8.59
C LEU A 33 3.75 7.89 -8.13
N THR A 34 2.87 7.85 -7.14
CA THR A 34 2.22 6.61 -6.72
C THR A 34 0.75 6.84 -6.45
N GLU A 35 -0.01 5.76 -6.35
CA GLU A 35 -1.40 5.78 -5.91
C GLU A 35 -1.51 4.93 -4.65
N THR A 36 -2.04 5.51 -3.59
CA THR A 36 -2.26 4.81 -2.32
C THR A 36 -3.70 4.95 -1.90
N ARG A 37 -4.33 3.83 -1.52
CA ARG A 37 -5.67 3.82 -0.95
C ARG A 37 -5.59 4.03 0.56
N LYS A 38 -6.23 5.08 1.06
CA LYS A 38 -6.52 5.25 2.50
C LYS A 38 -7.95 4.82 2.75
N ASP A 39 -8.15 3.99 3.76
CA ASP A 39 -9.47 3.56 4.16
C ASP A 39 -9.71 3.95 5.63
N ASP A 40 -10.70 4.82 5.86
CA ASP A 40 -11.06 5.30 7.20
C ASP A 40 -12.04 4.37 7.92
N HIS A 41 -12.33 3.18 7.36
CA HIS A 41 -13.11 2.17 8.05
C HIS A 41 -12.50 1.82 9.41
N THR A 42 -13.36 1.73 10.41
CA THR A 42 -12.93 1.41 11.76
C THR A 42 -12.42 -0.04 11.83
N THR A 43 -11.15 -0.23 12.22
CA THR A 43 -10.45 -1.51 12.16
C THR A 43 -10.85 -2.51 13.27
N TYR A 44 -11.52 -2.04 14.32
CA TYR A 44 -11.90 -2.85 15.49
C TYR A 44 -12.86 -4.01 15.17
N GLN A 45 -13.69 -3.91 14.13
CA GLN A 45 -14.49 -5.05 13.68
C GLN A 45 -13.63 -6.20 13.11
N ARG A 46 -12.48 -5.86 12.49
CA ARG A 46 -11.58 -6.85 11.89
C ARG A 46 -10.53 -7.37 12.86
N TYR A 47 -10.11 -6.56 13.82
CA TYR A 47 -8.97 -6.85 14.70
C TYR A 47 -9.27 -6.77 16.20
N GLY A 48 -10.52 -6.53 16.60
CA GLY A 48 -10.93 -6.58 17.99
C GLY A 48 -10.66 -7.96 18.59
N ARG A 49 -10.12 -7.98 19.82
CA ARG A 49 -9.82 -9.22 20.55
C ARG A 49 -10.53 -9.18 21.89
N ALA A 50 -11.04 -10.33 22.31
CA ALA A 50 -11.53 -10.57 23.65
C ALA A 50 -11.03 -11.92 24.15
N ILE A 51 -11.09 -12.12 25.46
CA ILE A 51 -10.84 -13.43 26.06
C ILE A 51 -11.88 -14.42 25.54
N HIS A 52 -11.48 -15.68 25.37
CA HIS A 52 -12.38 -16.73 24.91
C HIS A 52 -13.63 -16.82 25.81
N GLY A 53 -14.82 -16.82 25.19
CA GLY A 53 -16.11 -16.79 25.89
C GLY A 53 -16.61 -15.39 26.26
N GLN A 54 -15.84 -14.33 26.00
CA GLN A 54 -16.28 -12.95 26.19
C GLN A 54 -16.54 -12.24 24.85
N ARG A 55 -17.45 -11.27 24.87
CA ARG A 55 -17.71 -10.40 23.72
C ARG A 55 -16.65 -9.30 23.68
N ALA A 56 -16.09 -9.04 22.50
CA ALA A 56 -15.27 -7.86 22.29
C ALA A 56 -16.17 -6.62 22.24
N GLU A 57 -16.01 -5.75 23.22
CA GLU A 57 -16.73 -4.49 23.34
C GLU A 57 -15.74 -3.34 23.25
N ALA A 58 -16.10 -2.30 22.49
CA ALA A 58 -15.29 -1.10 22.35
C ALA A 58 -16.24 0.08 22.17
N GLU A 59 -16.06 1.12 22.98
CA GLU A 59 -16.75 2.40 22.79
C GLU A 59 -15.88 3.28 21.88
N ILE A 60 -16.35 3.49 20.66
CA ILE A 60 -15.59 4.18 19.62
C ILE A 60 -16.55 4.96 18.71
N GLN A 61 -16.01 5.96 18.01
CA GLN A 61 -16.73 6.56 16.90
C GLN A 61 -16.81 5.56 15.75
N PHE A 62 -18.03 5.10 15.46
CA PHE A 62 -18.26 4.17 14.37
C PHE A 62 -18.22 4.90 13.03
N VAL A 63 -17.07 4.81 12.36
CA VAL A 63 -16.89 5.33 11.01
C VAL A 63 -17.08 4.17 10.03
N ARG A 64 -18.18 4.20 9.26
CA ARG A 64 -18.42 3.31 8.10
C ARG A 64 -17.42 3.52 6.95
N GLY A 65 -16.43 4.38 7.16
CA GLY A 65 -15.30 4.66 6.28
C GLY A 65 -15.69 5.39 5.00
N VAL A 66 -14.87 6.37 4.64
CA VAL A 66 -14.78 6.83 3.25
C VAL A 66 -13.45 6.30 2.72
N GLY A 67 -13.49 5.69 1.54
CA GLY A 67 -12.27 5.28 0.84
C GLY A 67 -11.72 6.47 0.07
N TYR A 68 -10.47 6.83 0.33
CA TYR A 68 -9.76 7.86 -0.41
C TYR A 68 -8.70 7.21 -1.29
N SER A 69 -8.60 7.68 -2.54
CA SER A 69 -7.39 7.48 -3.34
C SER A 69 -6.51 8.72 -3.18
N VAL A 70 -5.25 8.49 -2.84
CA VAL A 70 -4.25 9.54 -2.65
C VAL A 70 -3.20 9.35 -3.75
N LEU A 71 -2.96 10.40 -4.51
CA LEU A 71 -1.94 10.45 -5.56
C LEU A 71 -0.79 11.36 -5.12
N PRO A 72 0.19 10.85 -4.33
CA PRO A 72 1.33 11.66 -3.96
C PRO A 72 2.39 11.69 -5.08
N ALA A 73 3.11 12.81 -5.12
CA ALA A 73 4.35 13.00 -5.85
C ALA A 73 5.46 13.25 -4.84
N MET A 74 6.58 12.54 -4.98
CA MET A 74 7.76 12.71 -4.11
C MET A 74 9.02 12.93 -4.96
N SER A 75 9.86 13.86 -4.53
CA SER A 75 11.21 14.08 -5.04
C SER A 75 12.20 14.12 -3.87
N LEU A 76 13.49 14.05 -4.18
CA LEU A 76 14.56 14.29 -3.21
C LEU A 76 14.76 15.78 -2.96
#